data_AF-A0A317DA56-F1
#
_entry.id   AF-A0A317DA56-F1
#
_cell.length_a   1.000
_cell.length_b   1.000
_cell.length_c   1.000
_cell.angle_alpha   90.00
_cell.angle_beta   90.00
_cell.angle_gamma   90.00
#
_symmetry.space_group_name_H-M   'P 1'
#
loop_
_entity.id
_entity.type
_entity.pdbx_description
1 polymer ?
#
loop_
_entity_poly.entity_id
_entity_poly.type
_entity_poly.pdbx_seq_one_letter_code
_entity_poly.pdbx_strand_id
1 'polypeptide(L)'
;MNFEELSTELLDLAYTTLDLAISRVRVTDGGPILPFAIIERGDSRELVRFVTDTYEDSKTAGEKHLAEVVDADRCTLAWDGYLTLDGQRKDAVFVRAHEATQQSAVLFAQRYAPAAPFDELGNSVFLGADQPLFTCIR
;
A
#
# COMPACT_ATOMS: atom_id res chain seq x y z
N MET A 1 5.57 -1.57 16.73
CA MET A 1 5.72 -2.71 15.82
C MET A 1 7.00 -2.50 15.06
N ASN A 2 7.92 -3.45 15.17
CA ASN A 2 9.20 -3.44 14.48
C ASN A 2 9.11 -4.26 13.20
N PHE A 3 9.96 -3.99 12.21
CA PHE A 3 9.97 -4.73 10.94
C PHE A 3 10.21 -6.25 11.14
N GLU A 4 11.04 -6.61 12.12
CA GLU A 4 11.41 -7.99 12.45
C GLU A 4 10.26 -8.80 13.08
N GLU A 5 9.20 -8.13 13.53
CA GLU A 5 8.01 -8.75 14.15
C GLU A 5 6.92 -9.08 13.12
N LEU A 6 7.11 -8.68 11.85
CA LEU A 6 6.12 -8.89 10.79
C LEU A 6 6.16 -10.34 10.30
N SER A 7 4.98 -10.91 10.07
CA SER A 7 4.87 -12.23 9.45
C SER A 7 5.43 -12.22 8.03
N THR A 8 5.95 -13.36 7.59
CA THR A 8 6.50 -13.49 6.23
C THR A 8 5.41 -13.25 5.19
N GLU A 9 4.21 -13.74 5.47
CA GLU A 9 3.04 -13.61 4.61
C GLU A 9 2.58 -12.15 4.45
N LEU A 10 2.64 -11.35 5.53
CA LEU A 10 2.34 -9.93 5.45
C LEU A 10 3.41 -9.16 4.67
N LEU A 11 4.69 -9.49 4.85
CA LEU A 11 5.80 -8.90 4.10
C LEU A 11 5.69 -9.24 2.60
N ASP A 12 5.45 -10.50 2.27
CA ASP A 12 5.28 -10.97 0.90
C ASP A 12 4.11 -10.26 0.21
N LEU A 13 2.99 -10.10 0.90
CA LEU A 13 1.85 -9.35 0.38
C LEU A 13 2.19 -7.87 0.19
N ALA A 14 2.86 -7.23 1.16
CA ALA A 14 3.25 -5.83 1.07
C ALA A 14 4.20 -5.57 -0.11
N TYR A 15 5.23 -6.40 -0.29
CA TYR A 15 6.18 -6.29 -1.41
C TYR A 15 5.52 -6.60 -2.76
N THR A 16 4.69 -7.64 -2.83
CA THR A 16 3.90 -7.92 -4.05
C THR A 16 3.03 -6.73 -4.44
N THR A 17 2.38 -6.08 -3.46
CA THR A 17 1.56 -4.90 -3.72
C THR A 17 2.41 -3.69 -4.13
N LEU A 18 3.61 -3.49 -3.54
CA LEU A 18 4.54 -2.44 -3.94
C LEU A 18 5.00 -2.60 -5.38
N ASP A 19 5.43 -3.80 -5.77
CA ASP A 19 5.86 -4.13 -7.12
C ASP A 19 4.73 -3.88 -8.13
N LEU A 20 3.50 -4.29 -7.77
CA LEU A 20 2.32 -4.02 -8.59
C LEU A 20 2.05 -2.51 -8.71
N ALA A 21 2.16 -1.74 -7.62
CA ALA A 21 1.97 -0.29 -7.64
C ALA A 21 3.01 0.40 -8.53
N ILE A 22 4.29 0.05 -8.40
CA ILE A 22 5.36 0.56 -9.25
C ILE A 22 5.15 0.20 -10.72
N SER A 23 4.76 -1.04 -11.02
CA SER A 23 4.48 -1.45 -12.40
C SER A 23 3.36 -0.60 -13.02
N ARG A 24 2.36 -0.18 -12.23
CA ARG A 24 1.29 0.70 -12.69
C ARG A 24 1.78 2.11 -12.97
N VAL A 25 2.60 2.69 -12.08
CA VAL A 25 3.23 4.00 -12.32
C VAL A 25 4.08 3.97 -13.59
N ARG A 26 4.81 2.88 -13.82
CA ARG A 26 5.63 2.70 -15.02
C ARG A 26 4.79 2.67 -16.30
N VAL A 27 3.63 2.02 -16.29
CA VAL A 27 2.71 1.96 -17.44
C VAL A 27 2.02 3.30 -17.71
N THR A 28 1.91 4.17 -16.71
CA THR A 28 1.38 5.53 -16.83
C THR A 28 2.46 6.58 -17.11
N ASP A 29 3.69 6.17 -17.43
CA ASP A 29 4.85 7.05 -17.62
C ASP A 29 5.07 8.04 -16.46
N GLY A 30 4.94 7.55 -15.21
CA GLY A 30 5.05 8.38 -14.01
C GLY A 30 3.77 9.11 -13.61
N GLY A 31 2.66 8.88 -14.31
CA GLY A 31 1.35 9.41 -13.96
C GLY A 31 0.73 8.76 -12.71
N PRO A 32 -0.29 9.40 -12.11
CA PRO A 32 -0.96 8.90 -10.91
C PRO A 32 -1.57 7.52 -11.13
N ILE A 33 -1.63 6.72 -10.06
CA ILE A 33 -2.28 5.41 -10.09
C ILE A 33 -3.64 5.50 -9.43
N LEU A 34 -4.59 4.68 -9.89
CA LEU A 34 -5.81 4.47 -9.13
C LEU A 34 -5.47 3.70 -7.85
N PRO A 35 -5.81 4.22 -6.66
CA PRO A 35 -5.65 3.49 -5.42
C PRO A 35 -6.34 2.12 -5.50
N PHE A 36 -5.72 1.12 -4.90
CA PHE A 36 -6.24 -0.24 -4.94
C PHE A 36 -5.88 -1.00 -3.67
N ALA A 37 -6.71 -1.99 -3.35
CA ALA A 37 -6.46 -2.91 -2.27
C ALA A 37 -6.24 -4.33 -2.81
N ILE A 38 -5.45 -5.10 -2.07
CA ILE A 38 -5.43 -6.56 -2.18
C ILE A 38 -5.91 -7.12 -0.86
N ILE A 39 -6.88 -8.03 -0.89
CA ILE A 39 -7.46 -8.66 0.29
C ILE A 39 -7.27 -10.18 0.19
N GLU A 40 -6.76 -10.80 1.25
CA GLU A 40 -6.55 -12.25 1.35
C GLU A 40 -7.53 -12.87 2.36
N ARG A 41 -8.14 -14.00 1.96
CA ARG A 41 -9.01 -14.84 2.80
C ARG A 41 -8.77 -16.31 2.47
N GLY A 42 -8.13 -17.04 3.38
CA GLY A 42 -7.60 -18.38 3.13
C GLY A 42 -6.76 -18.39 1.86
N ASP A 43 -7.14 -19.23 0.90
CA ASP A 43 -6.46 -19.37 -0.38
C ASP A 43 -6.94 -18.37 -1.46
N SER A 44 -7.86 -17.48 -1.12
CA SER A 44 -8.41 -16.49 -2.06
C SER A 44 -7.73 -15.13 -1.94
N ARG A 45 -7.52 -14.49 -3.09
CA ARG A 45 -6.96 -13.13 -3.18
C ARG A 45 -7.82 -12.29 -4.12
N GLU A 46 -8.29 -11.16 -3.62
CA GLU A 46 -9.11 -10.20 -4.35
C GLU A 46 -8.32 -8.90 -4.58
N LEU A 47 -8.43 -8.31 -5.79
CA LEU A 47 -7.92 -6.98 -6.09
C LEU A 47 -9.09 -6.02 -6.32
N VAL A 48 -9.19 -4.99 -5.48
CA VAL A 48 -10.23 -3.95 -5.57
C VAL A 48 -9.59 -2.64 -5.98
N ARG A 49 -10.14 -1.96 -7.00
CA ARG A 49 -9.69 -0.62 -7.41
C ARG A 49 -10.73 0.41 -6.98
N PHE A 50 -10.27 1.56 -6.49
CA PHE A 50 -11.14 2.63 -6.03
C PHE A 50 -11.14 3.76 -7.06
N VAL A 51 -12.27 3.92 -7.75
CA VAL A 51 -12.48 4.98 -8.75
C VAL A 51 -13.50 5.94 -8.19
N THR A 52 -13.08 7.19 -7.97
CA THR A 52 -13.94 8.28 -7.49
C THR A 52 -13.76 9.51 -8.39
N ASP A 53 -14.63 10.50 -8.23
CA ASP A 53 -14.59 11.73 -9.02
C ASP A 53 -13.33 12.57 -8.76
N THR A 54 -12.72 12.45 -7.57
CA THR A 54 -11.43 13.07 -7.23
C THR A 54 -10.43 12.06 -6.67
N TYR A 55 -9.13 12.33 -6.85
CA TYR A 55 -8.06 11.44 -6.37
C TYR A 55 -8.00 11.31 -4.84
N GLU A 56 -8.15 12.41 -4.11
CA GLU A 56 -8.17 12.41 -2.62
C GLU A 56 -9.32 11.55 -2.07
N ASP A 57 -10.44 11.52 -2.80
CA ASP A 57 -11.57 10.66 -2.45
C ASP A 57 -11.27 9.17 -2.70
N SER A 58 -10.35 8.82 -3.61
CA SER A 58 -10.07 7.43 -3.97
C SER A 58 -9.34 6.69 -2.87
N LYS A 59 -8.35 7.32 -2.21
CA LYS A 59 -7.67 6.73 -1.05
C LYS A 59 -8.65 6.55 0.12
N THR A 60 -9.42 7.61 0.41
CA THR A 60 -10.44 7.60 1.48
C THR A 60 -11.50 6.53 1.24
N ALA A 61 -11.92 6.32 -0.02
CA ALA A 61 -12.84 5.25 -0.38
C ALA A 61 -12.24 3.87 -0.12
N GLY A 62 -10.95 3.68 -0.39
CA GLY A 62 -10.25 2.44 -0.07
C GLY A 62 -10.15 2.16 1.43
N GLU A 63 -9.84 3.19 2.22
CA GLU A 63 -9.83 3.09 3.69
C GLU A 63 -11.22 2.73 4.24
N LYS A 64 -12.28 3.36 3.74
CA LYS A 64 -13.67 3.04 4.14
C LYS A 64 -14.07 1.62 3.76
N HIS A 65 -13.76 1.21 2.53
CA HIS A 65 -14.07 -0.13 2.05
C HIS A 65 -13.39 -1.19 2.93
N LEU A 66 -12.10 -1.00 3.23
CA LEU A 66 -11.36 -1.94 4.08
C LEU A 66 -11.86 -1.92 5.53
N ALA A 67 -12.31 -0.77 6.06
CA ALA A 67 -12.87 -0.71 7.40
C ALA A 67 -14.16 -1.55 7.55
N GLU A 68 -14.89 -1.76 6.46
CA GLU A 68 -16.10 -2.61 6.39
C GLU A 68 -15.78 -4.09 6.11
N VAL A 69 -14.54 -4.42 5.75
CA VAL A 69 -14.12 -5.81 5.53
C VAL A 69 -14.14 -6.58 6.84
N VAL A 70 -14.92 -7.66 6.84
CA VAL A 70 -14.89 -8.72 7.84
C VAL A 70 -14.11 -9.92 7.30
N ASP A 71 -13.54 -10.73 8.19
CA ASP A 71 -12.92 -12.02 7.85
C ASP A 71 -11.77 -11.94 6.83
N ALA A 72 -10.95 -10.88 6.85
CA ALA A 72 -9.68 -10.85 6.12
C ALA A 72 -8.60 -11.48 6.98
N ASP A 73 -7.74 -12.31 6.39
CA ASP A 73 -6.49 -12.69 7.06
C ASP A 73 -5.52 -11.52 6.99
N ARG A 74 -5.37 -10.95 5.79
CA ARG A 74 -4.50 -9.81 5.48
C ARG A 74 -5.12 -8.92 4.42
N CYS A 75 -4.75 -7.65 4.43
CA CYS A 75 -5.01 -6.76 3.31
C CYS A 75 -3.91 -5.72 3.12
N THR A 76 -3.91 -5.11 1.95
CA THR A 76 -3.11 -3.93 1.64
C THR A 76 -3.96 -2.84 1.03
N LEU A 77 -3.53 -1.60 1.17
CA LEU A 77 -4.01 -0.45 0.40
C LEU A 77 -2.81 0.25 -0.22
N ALA A 78 -2.83 0.47 -1.53
CA ALA A 78 -1.78 1.12 -2.29
C ALA A 78 -2.26 2.43 -2.92
N TRP A 79 -1.42 3.46 -2.91
CA TRP A 79 -1.67 4.77 -3.52
C TRP A 79 -0.36 5.48 -3.85
N ASP A 80 -0.37 6.47 -4.75
CA ASP A 80 0.78 7.34 -4.98
C ASP A 80 0.74 8.62 -4.12
N GLY A 81 1.91 9.19 -3.89
CA GLY A 81 2.04 10.42 -3.14
C GLY A 81 3.49 10.87 -3.10
N TYR A 82 3.83 11.63 -2.06
CA TYR A 82 5.17 12.19 -1.90
C TYR A 82 5.79 11.76 -0.58
N LEU A 83 7.02 11.26 -0.63
CA LEU A 83 7.82 10.96 0.54
C LEU A 83 8.95 11.99 0.66
N THR A 84 9.08 12.61 1.84
CA THR A 84 10.19 13.52 2.15
C THR A 84 11.21 12.79 3.01
N LEU A 85 12.41 12.56 2.46
CA LEU A 85 13.56 12.00 3.17
C LEU A 85 14.76 12.93 2.99
N ASP A 86 15.52 13.17 4.05
CA ASP A 86 16.71 14.04 4.05
C ASP A 86 16.44 15.44 3.46
N GLY A 87 15.25 15.99 3.72
CA GLY A 87 14.82 17.30 3.22
C GLY A 87 14.45 17.32 1.73
N GLN A 88 14.46 16.17 1.05
CA GLN A 88 14.07 16.07 -0.36
C GLN A 88 12.72 15.37 -0.50
N ARG A 89 11.77 16.07 -1.12
CA ARG A 89 10.48 15.51 -1.54
C ARG A 89 10.66 14.73 -2.84
N LYS A 90 10.23 13.47 -2.86
CA LYS A 90 10.25 12.58 -4.03
C LYS A 90 8.88 11.93 -4.22
N ASP A 91 8.54 11.62 -5.47
CA ASP A 91 7.39 10.79 -5.77
C ASP A 91 7.60 9.39 -5.17
N ALA A 92 6.52 8.82 -4.64
CA ALA A 92 6.53 7.51 -4.04
C ALA A 92 5.19 6.82 -4.18
N VAL A 93 5.21 5.50 -4.27
CA VAL A 93 4.03 4.68 -3.97
C VAL A 93 4.10 4.27 -2.51
N PHE A 94 2.95 4.24 -1.86
CA PHE A 94 2.78 3.78 -0.50
C PHE A 94 1.97 2.51 -0.48
N VAL A 95 2.30 1.61 0.43
CA VAL A 95 1.51 0.41 0.72
C VAL A 95 1.32 0.33 2.22
N ARG A 96 0.07 0.49 2.66
CA ARG A 96 -0.34 0.14 4.02
C ARG A 96 -0.72 -1.34 4.00
N ALA A 97 -0.12 -2.15 4.86
CA ALA A 97 -0.39 -3.57 4.98
C ALA A 97 -0.90 -3.88 6.39
N HIS A 98 -1.92 -4.73 6.51
CA HIS A 98 -2.55 -5.07 7.79
C HIS A 98 -2.87 -6.56 7.84
N GLU A 99 -2.59 -7.19 8.97
CA GLU A 99 -2.92 -8.59 9.26
C GLU A 99 -3.88 -8.66 10.45
N ALA A 100 -4.85 -9.57 10.42
CA ALA A 100 -5.91 -9.67 11.41
C ALA A 100 -5.39 -9.95 12.84
N THR A 101 -4.23 -10.57 12.96
CA THR A 101 -3.60 -10.88 14.24
C THR A 101 -2.94 -9.66 14.89
N GLN A 102 -2.85 -8.54 14.17
CA GLN A 102 -2.14 -7.33 14.60
C GLN A 102 -3.10 -6.19 14.91
N GLN A 103 -2.81 -5.39 15.94
CA GLN A 103 -3.67 -4.24 16.29
C GLN A 103 -3.45 -3.00 15.42
N SER A 104 -2.39 -3.00 14.61
CA SER A 104 -2.00 -1.85 13.80
C SER A 104 -1.54 -2.34 12.44
N ALA A 105 -1.78 -1.51 11.43
CA ALA A 105 -1.17 -1.72 10.13
C ALA A 105 0.29 -1.28 10.17
N VAL A 106 0.99 -1.54 9.07
CA VAL A 106 2.31 -1.01 8.79
C VAL A 106 2.33 -0.30 7.46
N LEU A 107 3.23 0.67 7.33
CA LEU A 107 3.36 1.48 6.14
C LEU A 107 4.73 1.26 5.49
N PHE A 108 4.70 0.98 4.19
CA PHE A 108 5.87 0.93 3.32
C PHE A 108 5.77 1.98 2.24
N ALA A 109 6.92 2.37 1.70
CA ALA A 109 6.98 3.24 0.53
C ALA A 109 8.12 2.87 -0.42
N GLN A 110 7.90 2.99 -1.72
CA GLN A 110 8.93 2.91 -2.75
C GLN A 110 8.97 4.25 -3.50
N ARG A 111 10.12 4.93 -3.45
CA ARG A 111 10.34 6.18 -4.19
C ARG A 111 10.65 5.88 -5.64
N TYR A 112 10.28 6.80 -6.53
CA TYR A 112 10.59 6.72 -7.95
C TYR A 112 10.90 8.09 -8.56
N ALA A 113 11.51 8.09 -9.74
CA ALA A 113 11.70 9.25 -10.59
C ALA A 113 10.79 9.10 -11.83
N PRO A 114 9.80 9.98 -12.03
CA PRO A 114 8.87 9.88 -13.16
C PRO A 114 9.50 10.32 -14.50
N ALA A 115 10.63 11.03 -14.48
CA ALA A 115 11.30 11.48 -15.69
C ALA A 115 11.75 10.29 -16.54
N ALA A 116 11.65 10.38 -17.87
CA ALA A 116 12.11 9.31 -18.76
C ALA A 116 13.66 9.26 -18.81
N PRO A 117 14.29 8.10 -18.53
CA PRO A 117 13.67 6.82 -18.22
C PRO A 117 13.17 6.71 -16.77
N PHE A 118 11.97 6.14 -16.58
CA PHE A 118 11.42 5.85 -15.25
C PHE A 118 12.42 5.02 -14.44
N ASP A 119 12.66 5.43 -13.21
CA ASP A 119 13.61 4.77 -12.32
C ASP A 119 13.10 4.65 -10.88
N GLU A 120 13.46 3.55 -10.22
CA GLU A 120 13.14 3.30 -8.82
C GLU A 120 14.28 3.82 -7.95
N LEU A 121 13.96 4.65 -6.95
CA LEU A 121 14.97 5.38 -6.19
C LEU A 121 15.38 4.64 -4.92
N GLY A 122 16.34 3.72 -5.10
CA GLY A 122 16.87 2.88 -4.04
C GLY A 122 15.83 1.86 -3.55
N ASN A 123 16.09 1.29 -2.37
CA ASN A 123 15.22 0.26 -1.79
C ASN A 123 13.93 0.87 -1.22
N SER A 124 12.90 0.01 -1.13
CA SER A 124 11.69 0.30 -0.38
C SER A 124 12.00 0.59 1.08
N VAL A 125 11.25 1.49 1.69
CA VAL A 125 11.43 1.93 3.07
C VAL A 125 10.25 1.48 3.92
N PHE A 126 10.53 0.89 5.08
CA PHE A 126 9.56 0.68 6.15
C PHE A 126 9.40 1.96 6.96
N LEU A 127 8.18 2.49 7.03
CA LEU A 127 7.87 3.75 7.71
C LEU A 127 7.31 3.55 9.12
N GLY A 128 7.07 2.30 9.54
CA GLY A 128 6.60 1.97 10.88
C GLY A 128 5.12 1.57 10.94
N ALA A 129 4.58 1.60 12.15
CA ALA A 129 3.17 1.32 12.41
C ALA A 129 2.27 2.45 11.90
N ASP A 130 1.06 2.10 11.48
CA ASP A 130 0.02 3.00 10.99
C ASP A 130 -1.37 2.54 11.46
N GLN A 131 -2.41 3.34 11.18
CA GLN A 131 -3.77 3.02 11.54
C GLN A 131 -4.23 1.68 10.93
N PRO A 132 -4.96 0.84 11.68
CA PRO A 132 -5.47 -0.42 11.18
C PRO A 132 -6.39 -0.21 9.97
N LEU A 133 -6.35 -1.14 9.01
CA LEU A 133 -7.19 -1.07 7.81
C LEU A 133 -8.58 -1.68 8.01
N PHE A 134 -8.73 -2.59 8.97
CA PHE A 134 -9.99 -3.27 9.28
C PHE A 134 -10.04 -3.62 10.76
N THR A 135 -11.20 -4.00 11.27
CA THR A 135 -11.35 -4.42 12.66
C THR A 135 -10.84 -5.85 12.83
N CYS A 136 -9.87 -6.04 13.70
CA CYS A 136 -9.35 -7.36 14.03
C CYS A 136 -10.38 -8.14 14.85
N ILE A 137 -10.73 -9.34 14.39
CA ILE A 137 -11.59 -10.26 15.14
C ILE A 137 -10.72 -10.85 16.25
N ARG A 138 -11.11 -10.59 17.51
CA ARG A 138 -10.44 -11.11 18.71
C ARG A 138 -10.75 -12.57 18.95
#